data_AF-A0A932L8S2-F1
#
_entry.id   AF-A0A932L8S2-F1
#
_cell.length_a   1.000
_cell.length_b   1.000
_cell.length_c   1.000
_cell.angle_alpha   90.00
_cell.angle_beta   90.00
_cell.angle_gamma   90.00
#
_symmetry.space_group_name_H-M   'P 1'
#
loop_
_entity.id
_entity.type
_entity.pdbx_description
1 polymer ?
#
loop_
_entity_poly.entity_id
_entity_poly.type
_entity_poly.pdbx_seq_one_letter_code
_entity_poly.pdbx_strand_id
1 'polypeptide(L)'
;MPPLRDPQLLRCYKNALANWRFTGFVTFSAVALSWIRKNLPGHTYWTIAQIMQEFVAAGGEIDQQRETRPEWRDHNYHYDLRIPIGGRLIYIETRLEVDDPDDDEGSIIEAVNIHEA
;
A
#
# COMPACT_ATOMS: atom_id res chain seq x y z
N MET A 1 9.88 7.67 -7.18
CA MET A 1 9.83 8.94 -6.44
C MET A 1 10.99 8.87 -5.43
N PRO A 2 11.11 9.65 -4.33
CA PRO A 2 12.14 9.31 -3.35
C PRO A 2 11.70 8.08 -2.53
N PRO A 3 12.60 7.12 -2.24
CA PRO A 3 12.27 5.97 -1.43
C PRO A 3 11.92 6.36 0.01
N LEU A 4 11.02 5.60 0.63
CA LEU A 4 10.78 5.63 2.06
C LEU A 4 12.03 5.15 2.80
N ARG A 5 12.71 6.08 3.47
CA ARG A 5 13.96 5.82 4.22
C ARG A 5 13.80 5.88 5.73
N ASP A 6 12.67 6.41 6.20
CA ASP A 6 12.38 6.43 7.62
C ASP A 6 12.21 4.98 8.13
N PRO A 7 13.07 4.52 9.07
CA PRO A 7 13.08 3.13 9.48
C PRO A 7 11.84 2.75 10.31
N GLN A 8 11.23 3.71 11.01
CA GLN A 8 10.04 3.47 11.82
C GLN A 8 8.82 3.31 10.91
N LEU A 9 8.62 4.23 9.96
CA LEU A 9 7.55 4.12 8.97
C LEU A 9 7.70 2.86 8.10
N LEU A 10 8.93 2.51 7.71
CA LEU A 10 9.20 1.30 6.95
C LEU A 10 8.82 0.04 7.75
N ARG A 11 9.06 0.03 9.07
CA ARG A 11 8.69 -1.07 9.95
C ARG A 11 7.17 -1.20 10.09
N CYS A 12 6.48 -0.11 10.40
CA CYS A 12 5.01 -0.04 10.45
C CYS A 12 4.36 -0.52 9.15
N TYR A 13 4.86 -0.05 7.99
CA TYR A 13 4.36 -0.45 6.68
C TYR A 13 4.55 -1.96 6.43
N LYS A 14 5.74 -2.49 6.75
CA LYS A 14 6.02 -3.91 6.60
C LYS A 14 5.17 -4.78 7.54
N ASN A 15 4.91 -4.33 8.76
CA ASN A 15 4.05 -5.06 9.70
C ASN A 15 2.59 -5.10 9.24
N ALA A 16 2.04 -3.98 8.78
CA ALA A 16 0.70 -3.94 8.18
C ALA A 16 0.60 -4.94 7.00
N LEU A 17 1.59 -4.96 6.11
CA LEU A 17 1.65 -5.95 5.02
C LEU A 17 1.83 -7.38 5.51
N ALA A 18 2.63 -7.64 6.55
CA ALA A 18 2.81 -8.98 7.11
C ALA A 18 1.48 -9.57 7.61
N ASN A 19 0.58 -8.70 8.07
CA ASN A 19 -0.76 -9.05 8.50
C ASN A 19 -1.81 -9.06 7.36
N TRP A 20 -1.38 -9.13 6.09
CA TRP A 20 -2.29 -9.12 4.93
C TRP A 20 -3.37 -10.20 4.97
N ARG A 21 -3.15 -11.30 5.71
CA ARG A 21 -4.08 -12.43 5.91
C ARG A 21 -5.21 -12.13 6.91
N PHE A 22 -5.11 -11.03 7.64
CA PHE A 22 -6.08 -10.60 8.62
C PHE A 22 -6.85 -9.38 8.13
N THR A 23 -8.16 -9.35 8.44
CA THR A 23 -9.02 -8.22 8.07
C THR A 23 -8.60 -6.96 8.82
N GLY A 24 -8.55 -5.83 8.11
CA GLY A 24 -8.33 -4.51 8.72
C GLY A 24 -6.90 -3.97 8.57
N PHE A 25 -5.91 -4.80 8.24
CA PHE A 25 -4.52 -4.37 8.12
C PHE A 25 -4.15 -3.89 6.71
N VAL A 26 -4.74 -4.50 5.68
CA VAL A 26 -4.62 -4.04 4.30
C VAL A 26 -6.03 -3.87 3.75
N THR A 27 -6.41 -2.62 3.58
CA THR A 27 -7.73 -2.22 3.09
C THR A 27 -7.61 -1.55 1.72
N PHE A 28 -8.73 -1.42 1.01
CA PHE A 28 -8.77 -0.87 -0.34
C PHE A 28 -9.96 0.05 -0.49
N SER A 29 -9.71 1.23 -1.06
CA SER A 29 -10.79 2.17 -1.40
C SER A 29 -11.72 1.57 -2.45
N ALA A 30 -12.95 2.10 -2.54
CA ALA A 30 -13.90 1.68 -3.56
C ALA A 30 -13.35 1.87 -4.99
N VAL A 31 -12.52 2.91 -5.21
CA VAL A 31 -11.88 3.19 -6.49
C VAL A 31 -10.85 2.12 -6.82
N ALA A 32 -9.97 1.79 -5.89
CA ALA A 32 -8.96 0.74 -6.04
C ALA A 32 -9.61 -0.63 -6.30
N LEU A 33 -10.64 -0.98 -5.54
CA LEU A 33 -11.40 -2.23 -5.72
C LEU A 33 -12.08 -2.31 -7.09
N SER A 34 -12.70 -1.22 -7.54
CA SER A 34 -13.32 -1.15 -8.87
C SER A 34 -12.28 -1.37 -9.98
N TRP A 35 -11.11 -0.74 -9.83
CA TRP A 35 -10.03 -0.90 -10.80
C TRP A 35 -9.48 -2.33 -10.86
N ILE A 36 -9.21 -2.97 -9.71
CA ILE A 36 -8.75 -4.37 -9.65
C ILE A 36 -9.73 -5.28 -10.38
N ARG A 37 -11.03 -5.19 -10.05
CA ARG A 37 -12.08 -6.04 -10.65
C ARG A 37 -12.14 -5.93 -12.17
N LYS A 38 -11.94 -4.72 -12.71
CA LYS A 38 -12.01 -4.45 -14.14
C LYS A 38 -10.74 -4.84 -14.89
N ASN A 39 -9.57 -4.65 -14.28
CA ASN A 39 -8.30 -4.67 -15.00
C ASN A 39 -7.39 -5.85 -14.67
N LEU A 40 -7.62 -6.55 -13.55
CA LEU A 40 -6.82 -7.69 -13.11
C LEU A 40 -7.72 -8.92 -12.93
N PRO A 41 -8.27 -9.48 -14.03
CA PRO A 41 -9.13 -10.66 -13.94
C PRO A 41 -8.37 -11.82 -13.28
N GLY A 42 -9.03 -12.50 -12.34
CA GLY A 42 -8.41 -13.56 -11.53
C GLY A 42 -7.76 -13.06 -10.24
N HIS A 43 -7.60 -11.75 -10.05
CA HIS A 43 -7.14 -11.18 -8.79
C HIS A 43 -8.30 -10.63 -7.95
N THR A 44 -8.24 -10.93 -6.65
CA THR A 44 -9.06 -10.32 -5.61
C THR A 44 -8.22 -9.33 -4.80
N TYR A 45 -8.86 -8.47 -4.00
CA TYR A 45 -8.11 -7.59 -3.10
C TYR A 45 -7.18 -8.36 -2.15
N TRP A 46 -7.58 -9.55 -1.69
CA TRP A 46 -6.73 -10.45 -0.90
C TRP A 46 -5.46 -10.83 -1.66
N THR A 47 -5.59 -11.26 -2.92
CA THR A 47 -4.40 -11.62 -3.72
C THR A 47 -3.52 -10.40 -4.01
N ILE A 48 -4.10 -9.20 -4.15
CA ILE A 48 -3.31 -7.97 -4.33
C ILE A 48 -2.56 -7.63 -3.04
N ALA A 49 -3.19 -7.72 -1.87
CA ALA A 49 -2.53 -7.52 -0.58
C ALA A 49 -1.37 -8.51 -0.38
N GLN A 50 -1.57 -9.79 -0.73
CA GLN A 50 -0.51 -10.79 -0.74
C GLN A 50 0.65 -10.40 -1.66
N ILE A 51 0.36 -9.99 -2.90
CA ILE A 51 1.37 -9.57 -3.88
C ILE A 51 2.14 -8.34 -3.36
N MET A 52 1.48 -7.39 -2.72
CA MET A 52 2.13 -6.23 -2.08
C MET A 52 3.12 -6.70 -1.00
N GLN A 53 2.70 -7.63 -0.14
CA GLN A 53 3.57 -8.19 0.90
C GLN A 53 4.77 -8.93 0.30
N GLU A 54 4.55 -9.80 -0.68
CA GLU A 54 5.61 -10.57 -1.35
C GLU A 54 6.62 -9.65 -2.06
N PHE A 55 6.14 -8.61 -2.76
CA PHE A 55 6.98 -7.63 -3.43
C PHE A 55 7.90 -6.91 -2.43
N VAL A 56 7.34 -6.37 -1.34
CA VAL A 56 8.13 -5.65 -0.32
C VAL A 56 9.08 -6.59 0.41
N ALA A 57 8.67 -7.82 0.70
CA ALA A 57 9.53 -8.83 1.33
C ALA A 57 10.73 -9.21 0.44
N ALA A 58 10.56 -9.19 -0.88
CA ALA A 58 11.62 -9.44 -1.85
C ALA A 58 12.57 -8.24 -2.07
N GLY A 59 12.38 -7.14 -1.34
CA GLY A 59 13.18 -5.92 -1.47
C GLY A 59 12.61 -4.89 -2.46
N GLY A 60 11.34 -5.03 -2.83
CA GLY A 60 10.61 -4.04 -3.62
C GLY A 60 10.61 -2.65 -2.96
N GLU A 61 10.73 -1.61 -3.78
CA GLU A 61 10.81 -0.23 -3.33
C GLU A 61 9.43 0.31 -2.93
N ILE A 62 9.40 1.01 -1.79
CA ILE A 62 8.27 1.83 -1.35
C ILE A 62 8.70 3.27 -1.55
N ASP A 63 8.02 3.98 -2.42
CA ASP A 63 8.24 5.40 -2.63
C ASP A 63 7.44 6.22 -1.61
N GLN A 64 7.97 7.36 -1.19
CA GLN A 64 7.27 8.31 -0.34
C GLN A 64 6.99 9.60 -1.12
N GLN A 65 5.75 10.06 -1.10
CA GLN A 65 5.35 11.29 -1.73
C GLN A 65 4.57 12.18 -0.77
N ARG A 66 4.89 13.48 -0.79
CA ARG A 66 4.20 14.45 0.05
C ARG A 66 2.77 14.61 -0.42
N GLU A 67 1.82 14.46 0.49
CA GLU A 67 0.42 14.70 0.20
C GLU A 67 0.16 16.20 0.02
N THR A 68 -0.61 16.56 -0.99
CA THR A 68 -0.93 17.95 -1.34
C THR A 68 -2.44 18.21 -1.47
N ARG A 69 -3.25 17.16 -1.51
CA ARG A 69 -4.71 17.23 -1.62
C ARG A 69 -5.32 17.78 -0.33
N PRO A 70 -6.12 18.87 -0.39
CA PRO A 70 -6.73 19.47 0.79
C PRO A 70 -7.63 18.53 1.60
N GLU A 71 -8.23 17.54 0.96
CA GLU A 71 -9.10 16.54 1.59
C GLU A 71 -8.32 15.55 2.48
N TRP A 72 -7.01 15.42 2.32
CA TRP A 72 -6.17 14.45 3.03
C TRP A 72 -5.14 15.12 3.95
N ARG A 73 -5.47 16.30 4.48
CA ARG A 73 -4.59 17.09 5.36
C ARG A 73 -4.10 16.36 6.60
N ASP A 74 -4.82 15.33 7.04
CA ASP A 74 -4.44 14.50 8.18
C ASP A 74 -3.32 13.50 7.84
N HIS A 75 -2.98 13.35 6.56
CA HIS A 75 -1.85 12.56 6.10
C HIS A 75 -0.81 13.48 5.45
N ASN A 76 0.41 13.49 5.97
CA ASN A 76 1.50 14.28 5.38
C ASN A 76 2.08 13.65 4.11
N TYR A 77 1.91 12.34 3.94
CA TYR A 77 2.51 11.55 2.88
C TYR A 77 1.57 10.42 2.44
N HIS A 78 1.73 10.00 1.18
CA HIS A 78 1.30 8.71 0.68
C HIS A 78 2.53 7.87 0.26
N TYR A 79 2.32 6.56 0.16
CA TYR A 79 3.38 5.59 -0.09
C TYR A 79 3.03 4.72 -1.29
N ASP A 80 3.94 4.63 -2.24
CA ASP A 80 3.62 4.11 -3.55
C ASP A 80 4.43 2.87 -3.89
N LEU A 81 3.77 1.88 -4.48
CA LEU A 81 4.37 0.67 -4.99
C LEU A 81 4.24 0.63 -6.52
N ARG A 82 5.25 0.06 -7.18
CA ARG A 82 5.17 -0.31 -8.61
C ARG A 82 5.48 -1.79 -8.76
N ILE A 83 4.44 -2.59 -8.91
CA ILE A 83 4.55 -4.05 -8.83
C ILE A 83 4.30 -4.65 -10.22
N PRO A 84 5.21 -5.49 -10.74
CA PRO A 84 4.96 -6.26 -11.95
C PRO A 84 3.92 -7.35 -11.67
N ILE A 85 2.76 -7.29 -12.32
CA ILE A 85 1.68 -8.28 -12.23
C ILE A 85 1.29 -8.70 -13.64
N GLY A 86 1.51 -9.97 -13.99
CA GLY A 86 1.14 -10.51 -15.31
C GLY A 86 1.80 -9.77 -16.48
N GLY A 87 3.03 -9.30 -16.32
CA GLY A 87 3.76 -8.54 -17.35
C GLY A 87 3.40 -7.05 -17.45
N ARG A 88 2.47 -6.56 -16.62
CA ARG A 88 2.11 -5.14 -16.53
C ARG A 88 2.71 -4.53 -15.27
N LEU A 89 3.17 -3.28 -15.36
CA LEU A 89 3.63 -2.54 -14.19
C LEU A 89 2.42 -1.84 -13.56
N ILE A 90 2.05 -2.24 -12.36
CA ILE A 90 0.88 -1.72 -11.65
C ILE A 90 1.34 -0.76 -10.57
N TYR A 91 0.85 0.47 -10.65
CA TYR A 91 1.02 1.47 -9.61
C TYR A 91 -0.06 1.32 -8.55
N ILE A 92 0.34 1.32 -7.28
CA ILE A 92 -0.54 1.25 -6.12
C ILE A 92 -0.15 2.38 -5.17
N GLU A 93 -1.03 3.36 -5.03
CA GLU A 93 -0.92 4.44 -4.05
C GLU A 93 -1.56 4.00 -2.75
N THR A 94 -0.85 4.16 -1.64
CA THR A 94 -1.32 3.77 -0.33
C THR A 94 -1.17 4.87 0.71
N ARG A 95 -1.98 4.78 1.77
CA ARG A 95 -1.80 5.53 3.01
C ARG A 95 -1.41 4.56 4.11
N LEU A 96 -0.58 5.05 5.04
CA LEU A 96 -0.23 4.34 6.26
C LEU A 96 -0.87 5.09 7.43
N GLU A 97 -1.68 4.37 8.20
CA GLU A 97 -2.21 4.81 9.48
C GLU A 97 -1.40 4.11 10.58
N VAL A 98 -0.86 4.92 11.49
CA VAL A 98 -0.06 4.47 12.63
C VAL A 98 -0.71 5.04 13.87
N ASP A 99 -1.31 4.18 14.69
CA ASP A 99 -2.02 4.59 15.91
C ASP A 99 -1.02 5.04 16.99
N ASP A 100 0.02 4.22 17.22
CA ASP A 100 1.18 4.56 18.04
C ASP A 100 2.46 4.21 17.26
N PRO A 101 3.36 5.17 17.00
CA PRO A 101 4.58 4.90 16.24
C PRO A 101 5.56 3.95 16.96
N ASP A 102 5.44 3.80 18.28
CA ASP A 102 6.20 2.82 19.05
C ASP A 102 5.51 1.44 19.11
N ASP A 103 4.24 1.34 18.70
CA ASP A 103 3.48 0.09 18.53
C ASP A 103 3.14 -0.16 17.04
N ASP A 104 4.01 -0.91 16.39
CA ASP A 104 3.86 -1.25 14.98
C ASP A 104 2.88 -2.41 14.73
N GLU A 105 2.29 -3.01 15.77
CA GLU A 105 1.29 -4.08 15.63
C GLU A 105 -0.06 -3.53 15.17
N GLY A 106 -0.37 -2.26 15.46
CA GLY A 106 -1.63 -1.59 15.11
C GLY A 106 -1.65 -0.89 13.74
N SER A 107 -0.56 -0.97 12.96
CA SER A 107 -0.44 -0.21 11.71
C SER A 107 -1.37 -0.75 10.61
N ILE A 108 -2.01 0.16 9.87
CA ILE A 108 -2.96 -0.17 8.79
C ILE A 108 -2.50 0.49 7.49
N ILE A 109 -2.57 -0.27 6.40
CA ILE A 109 -2.41 0.25 5.04
C ILE A 109 -3.77 0.31 4.36
N GLU A 110 -4.06 1.44 3.71
CA GLU A 110 -5.15 1.53 2.75
C GLU A 110 -4.60 1.83 1.36
N ALA A 111 -4.89 0.96 0.40
CA ALA A 111 -4.67 1.24 -1.02
C ALA A 111 -5.78 2.16 -1.55
N VAL A 112 -5.42 3.41 -1.81
CA VAL A 112 -6.35 4.48 -2.18
C VAL A 112 -6.56 4.60 -3.68
N ASN A 113 -5.53 4.32 -4.48
CA ASN A 113 -5.59 4.37 -5.94
C ASN A 113 -4.74 3.25 -6.56
N ILE A 114 -5.23 2.65 -7.63
CA ILE A 114 -4.51 1.64 -8.40
C ILE A 114 -4.73 1.92 -9.88
N HIS A 115 -3.65 1.94 -10.65
CA HIS A 115 -3.70 2.02 -12.10
C HIS A 115 -2.46 1.40 -12.74
N GLU A 116 -2.44 1.31 -14.07
CA GLU A 116 -1.23 0.95 -14.81
C GLU A 116 -0.24 2.13 -14.76
N ALA A 117 1.04 1.83 -14.50
CA ALA A 117 2.10 2.81 -14.30
C ALA A 117 2.58 3.47 -15.60
#